data_AF-X1D532-F1
#
_entry.id   AF-X1D532-F1
#
_cell.length_a   1.000
_cell.length_b   1.000
_cell.length_c   1.000
_cell.angle_alpha   90.00
_cell.angle_beta   90.00
_cell.angle_gamma   90.00
#
_symmetry.space_group_name_H-M   'P 1'
#
loop_
_entity.id
_entity.type
_entity.pdbx_description
1 polymer ?
#
loop_
_entity_poly.entity_id
_entity_poly.type
_entity_poly.pdbx_seq_one_letter_code
_entity_poly.pdbx_strand_id
1 'polypeptide(L)'
;TITSDICFIQVKYSTESPKTAPKRLFLKMSNLRFPDLGKREVFFYNTVANKMGELPLIPCYDAKYDVNTGRSHILLEDISKTHFRTEYPIPPSDINCYRHIEGLAKLHGLWWDDDRLEDFAPKKKDYWNKHFDYEKEVKDLKEIVENFLNFIGNRISKPSQHILNNSLEFYINYEWECHKKGKNLTLIHNDAHAWNALYPKDGVDGKLYFCDWQTVNVFKGMRDLAYFMGIHWHPERRK
;
A
#
# COMPACT_ATOMS: atom_id res chain seq x y z
N THR A 1 -8.58 -3.73 11.77
CA THR A 1 -8.32 -4.67 10.66
C THR A 1 -7.74 -5.95 11.23
N ILE A 2 -7.35 -6.93 10.43
CA ILE A 2 -6.69 -8.15 10.94
C ILE A 2 -5.34 -7.80 11.60
N THR A 3 -4.62 -6.82 11.02
CA THR A 3 -3.24 -6.45 11.40
C THR A 3 -3.15 -5.23 12.32
N SER A 4 -4.25 -4.54 12.59
CA SER A 4 -4.25 -3.30 13.37
C SER A 4 -5.55 -3.07 14.12
N ASP A 5 -5.44 -2.46 15.30
CA ASP A 5 -6.57 -1.92 16.06
C ASP A 5 -6.79 -0.47 15.63
N ILE A 6 -8.05 -0.08 15.40
CA ILE A 6 -8.40 1.26 14.91
C ILE A 6 -9.40 1.93 15.84
N CYS A 7 -9.26 3.24 16.04
CA CYS A 7 -10.12 4.04 16.90
C CYS A 7 -10.40 5.41 16.28
N PHE A 8 -11.63 5.90 16.43
CA PHE A 8 -12.01 7.28 16.10
C PHE A 8 -12.12 8.10 17.38
N ILE A 9 -11.41 9.21 17.44
CA ILE A 9 -11.28 10.03 18.64
C ILE A 9 -11.95 11.38 18.38
N GLN A 10 -12.79 11.83 19.30
CA GLN A 10 -13.30 13.20 19.33
C GLN A 10 -12.52 14.03 20.33
N VAL A 11 -12.03 15.19 19.90
CA VAL A 11 -11.17 16.05 20.72
C VAL A 11 -11.92 17.32 21.08
N LYS A 12 -11.87 17.68 22.37
CA LYS A 12 -12.31 18.97 22.88
C LYS A 12 -11.08 19.78 23.30
N TYR A 13 -10.97 20.98 22.76
CA TYR A 13 -9.85 21.87 23.01
C TYR A 13 -10.24 22.99 23.98
N SER A 14 -9.27 23.56 24.68
CA SER A 14 -9.46 24.80 25.43
C SER A 14 -9.75 25.97 24.49
N THR A 15 -10.29 27.06 25.02
CA THR A 15 -10.61 28.28 24.23
C THR A 15 -9.39 28.96 23.63
N GLU A 16 -8.19 28.68 24.16
CA GLU A 16 -6.91 29.22 23.69
C GLU A 16 -6.32 28.43 22.51
N SER A 17 -6.88 27.26 22.20
CA SER A 17 -6.37 26.43 21.10
C SER A 17 -6.73 27.02 19.72
N PRO A 18 -5.90 26.81 18.69
CA PRO A 18 -6.21 27.25 17.33
C PRO A 18 -7.55 26.72 16.84
N LYS A 19 -8.35 27.59 16.20
CA LYS A 19 -9.64 27.20 15.60
C LYS A 19 -9.50 26.15 14.50
N THR A 20 -8.30 26.00 13.94
CA THR A 20 -7.93 25.03 12.92
C THR A 20 -7.60 23.64 13.49
N ALA A 21 -7.58 23.47 14.82
CA ALA A 21 -7.27 22.18 15.43
C ALA A 21 -8.33 21.11 15.08
N PRO A 22 -7.90 19.87 14.76
CA PRO A 22 -8.78 18.82 14.30
C PRO A 22 -9.70 18.32 15.41
N LYS A 23 -11.02 18.44 15.22
CA LYS A 23 -12.00 17.96 16.23
C LYS A 23 -12.18 16.44 16.22
N ARG A 24 -11.70 15.76 15.16
CA ARG A 24 -11.84 14.32 14.97
C ARG A 24 -10.52 13.76 14.45
N LEU A 25 -10.08 12.69 15.07
CA LEU A 25 -8.83 12.00 14.75
C LEU A 25 -9.10 10.52 14.51
N PHE A 26 -8.25 9.92 13.71
CA PHE A 26 -8.20 8.48 13.47
C PHE A 26 -6.88 7.94 14.01
N LEU A 27 -6.95 6.98 14.93
CA LEU A 27 -5.79 6.31 15.51
C LEU A 27 -5.73 4.88 14.99
N LYS A 28 -4.62 4.51 14.35
CA LYS A 28 -4.26 3.14 14.00
C LYS A 28 -3.13 2.68 14.91
N MET A 29 -3.27 1.50 15.50
CA MET A 29 -2.25 0.85 16.31
C MET A 29 -1.96 -0.54 15.77
N SER A 30 -0.68 -0.95 15.77
CA SER A 30 -0.31 -2.31 15.42
C SER A 30 -0.99 -3.33 16.31
N ASN A 31 -1.53 -4.40 15.73
CA ASN A 31 -2.05 -5.53 16.50
C ASN A 31 -0.90 -6.33 17.13
N LEU A 32 -1.03 -6.69 18.40
CA LEU A 32 0.01 -7.41 19.16
C LEU A 32 0.39 -8.78 18.56
N ARG A 33 -0.49 -9.38 17.76
CA ARG A 33 -0.23 -10.67 17.09
C ARG A 33 0.75 -10.56 15.93
N PHE A 34 0.98 -9.34 15.43
CA PHE A 34 1.79 -9.10 14.25
C PHE A 34 2.77 -7.95 14.53
N PRO A 35 3.83 -8.21 15.32
CA PRO A 35 4.86 -7.21 15.58
C PRO A 35 5.51 -6.73 14.28
N ASP A 36 6.03 -5.51 14.31
CA ASP A 36 6.80 -4.87 13.23
C ASP A 36 6.06 -4.51 11.94
N LEU A 37 4.81 -4.97 11.74
CA LEU A 37 4.04 -4.66 10.54
C LEU A 37 3.86 -3.15 10.28
N GLY A 38 3.74 -2.34 11.34
CA GLY A 38 3.56 -0.90 11.19
C GLY A 38 4.87 -0.11 11.05
N LYS A 39 6.04 -0.74 11.21
CA LYS A 39 7.35 -0.07 11.13
C LYS A 39 7.53 0.70 9.82
N ARG A 40 7.10 0.09 8.72
CA ARG A 40 7.26 0.65 7.37
C ARG A 40 6.29 1.79 7.09
N GLU A 41 5.06 1.70 7.60
CA GLU A 41 4.09 2.80 7.52
C GLU A 41 4.53 4.00 8.37
N VAL A 42 5.08 3.76 9.56
CA VAL A 42 5.67 4.82 10.41
C VAL A 42 6.84 5.50 9.70
N PHE A 43 7.72 4.72 9.05
CA PHE A 43 8.80 5.28 8.24
C PHE A 43 8.28 6.15 7.08
N PHE A 44 7.21 5.71 6.42
CA PHE A 44 6.56 6.49 5.37
C PHE A 44 6.08 7.87 5.86
N TYR A 45 5.32 7.91 6.95
CA TYR A 45 4.80 9.18 7.47
C TYR A 45 5.89 10.11 7.99
N ASN A 46 6.98 9.57 8.56
CA ASN A 46 8.07 10.37 9.08
C ASN A 46 9.06 10.86 8.01
N THR A 47 9.18 10.17 6.88
CA THR A 47 10.27 10.41 5.91
C THR A 47 9.81 10.79 4.51
N VAL A 48 8.65 10.26 4.07
CA VAL A 48 8.18 10.37 2.68
C VAL A 48 6.98 11.27 2.56
N ALA A 49 6.05 11.22 3.51
CA ALA A 49 4.82 12.01 3.44
C ALA A 49 5.09 13.51 3.27
N ASN A 50 6.14 14.05 3.91
CA ASN A 50 6.57 15.44 3.77
C ASN A 50 7.18 15.78 2.39
N LYS A 51 7.64 14.79 1.62
CA LYS A 51 8.22 14.95 0.28
C LYS A 51 7.19 14.79 -0.84
N MET A 52 5.93 14.48 -0.50
CA MET A 52 4.86 14.26 -1.46
C MET A 52 4.25 15.53 -2.07
N GLY A 53 4.63 16.71 -1.58
CA GLY A 53 4.21 17.99 -2.16
C GLY A 53 2.69 18.13 -2.20
N GLU A 54 2.12 18.32 -3.39
CA GLU A 54 0.68 18.53 -3.60
C GLU A 54 -0.15 17.24 -3.72
N LEU A 55 0.50 16.07 -3.60
CA LEU A 55 -0.25 14.81 -3.60
C LEU A 55 -1.15 14.73 -2.36
N PRO A 56 -2.40 14.26 -2.55
CA PRO A 56 -3.35 14.14 -1.46
C PRO A 56 -2.91 13.06 -0.46
N LEU A 57 -2.50 13.50 0.72
CA LEU A 57 -2.30 12.66 1.89
C LEU A 57 -3.23 13.08 3.01
N ILE A 58 -3.69 12.11 3.79
CA ILE A 58 -4.42 12.38 5.03
C ILE A 58 -3.42 13.02 5.99
N PRO A 59 -3.73 14.20 6.58
CA PRO A 59 -2.84 14.83 7.52
C PRO A 59 -2.48 13.88 8.67
N CYS A 60 -1.18 13.69 8.88
CA CYS A 60 -0.62 12.88 9.94
C CYS A 60 -0.11 13.79 11.06
N TYR A 61 -0.61 13.57 12.27
CA TYR A 61 -0.24 14.35 13.45
C TYR A 61 0.85 13.69 14.28
N ASP A 62 0.91 12.36 14.30
CA ASP A 62 1.98 11.62 14.96
C ASP A 62 2.12 10.20 14.38
N ALA A 63 3.35 9.71 14.28
CA ALA A 63 3.65 8.35 13.84
C ALA A 63 4.89 7.83 14.58
N LYS A 64 4.73 6.78 15.38
CA LYS A 64 5.80 6.22 16.20
C LYS A 64 5.85 4.70 16.09
N TYR A 65 7.06 4.19 16.16
CA TYR A 65 7.38 2.77 16.24
C TYR A 65 8.33 2.56 17.42
N ASP A 66 8.00 1.61 18.28
CA ASP A 66 8.81 1.20 19.41
C ASP A 66 9.57 -0.08 19.06
N VAL A 67 10.89 0.05 18.94
CA VAL A 67 11.81 -1.04 18.60
C VAL A 67 11.83 -2.16 19.63
N ASN A 68 11.50 -1.88 20.90
CA ASN A 68 11.58 -2.87 21.97
C ASN A 68 10.36 -3.79 21.97
N THR A 69 9.20 -3.24 21.61
CA THR A 69 7.93 -3.98 21.63
C THR A 69 7.45 -4.39 20.24
N GLY A 70 8.09 -3.87 19.17
CA GLY A 70 7.63 -4.03 17.80
C GLY A 70 6.30 -3.35 17.51
N ARG A 71 5.83 -2.48 18.42
CA ARG A 71 4.53 -1.81 18.32
C ARG A 71 4.66 -0.48 17.60
N SER A 72 3.56 -0.05 17.00
CA SER A 72 3.47 1.27 16.38
C SER A 72 2.09 1.87 16.54
N HIS A 73 2.04 3.20 16.43
CA HIS A 73 0.81 3.93 16.24
C HIS A 73 0.97 5.02 15.20
N ILE A 74 -0.16 5.37 14.57
CA ILE A 74 -0.27 6.46 13.61
C ILE A 74 -1.57 7.20 13.89
N LEU A 75 -1.47 8.51 14.07
CA LEU A 75 -2.56 9.43 14.37
C LEU A 75 -2.79 10.34 13.17
N LEU A 76 -3.94 10.18 12.51
CA LEU A 76 -4.33 10.89 11.30
C LEU A 76 -5.56 11.78 11.56
N GLU A 77 -5.83 12.70 10.64
CA GLU A 77 -7.12 13.38 10.56
C GLU A 77 -8.25 12.39 10.21
N ASP A 78 -9.38 12.50 10.89
CA ASP A 78 -10.58 11.74 10.54
C ASP A 78 -11.36 12.44 9.42
N ILE A 79 -11.17 11.95 8.19
CA ILE A 79 -11.86 12.43 6.99
C ILE A 79 -13.16 11.66 6.67
N SER A 80 -13.68 10.84 7.59
CA SER A 80 -14.90 10.02 7.36
C SER A 80 -16.17 10.82 7.07
N LYS A 81 -16.19 12.12 7.40
CA LYS A 81 -17.30 13.02 7.05
C LYS A 81 -17.33 13.33 5.55
N THR A 82 -16.17 13.50 4.93
CA THR A 82 -16.04 13.95 3.53
C THR A 82 -15.72 12.82 2.56
N HIS A 83 -15.12 11.73 3.06
CA HIS A 83 -14.69 10.61 2.23
C HIS A 83 -15.30 9.29 2.70
N PHE A 84 -15.35 8.33 1.79
CA PHE A 84 -15.85 6.98 2.04
C PHE A 84 -14.91 5.94 1.45
N ARG A 85 -14.95 4.74 2.01
CA ARG A 85 -14.34 3.54 1.43
C ARG A 85 -15.44 2.74 0.74
N THR A 86 -15.11 2.07 -0.36
CA THR A 86 -16.05 1.13 -0.99
C THR A 86 -16.40 0.00 -0.01
N GLU A 87 -17.62 -0.53 -0.14
CA GLU A 87 -18.05 -1.67 0.67
C GLU A 87 -17.27 -2.92 0.29
N TYR A 88 -16.89 -3.73 1.28
CA TYR A 88 -16.30 -5.05 1.03
C TYR A 88 -17.44 -6.08 0.87
N PRO A 89 -17.42 -6.99 -0.12
CA PRO A 89 -16.39 -7.19 -1.16
C PRO A 89 -16.75 -6.51 -2.50
N ILE A 90 -17.53 -5.43 -2.48
CA ILE A 90 -18.08 -4.81 -3.69
C ILE A 90 -16.99 -4.05 -4.46
N PRO A 91 -16.80 -4.33 -5.76
CA PRO A 91 -15.89 -3.55 -6.60
C PRO A 91 -16.27 -2.05 -6.67
N PRO A 92 -15.29 -1.15 -6.85
CA PRO A 92 -15.56 0.26 -7.10
C PRO A 92 -16.37 0.46 -8.39
N SER A 93 -17.23 1.48 -8.39
CA SER A 93 -17.89 1.98 -9.60
C SER A 93 -16.87 2.50 -10.63
N ASP A 94 -17.28 2.70 -11.88
CA ASP A 94 -16.39 3.17 -12.94
C ASP A 94 -15.75 4.53 -12.64
N ILE A 95 -16.53 5.46 -12.08
CA ILE A 95 -16.02 6.77 -11.64
C ILE A 95 -14.94 6.61 -10.56
N ASN A 96 -15.10 5.66 -9.64
CA ASN A 96 -14.10 5.40 -8.61
C ASN A 96 -12.89 4.63 -9.15
N CYS A 97 -13.08 3.73 -10.13
CA CYS A 97 -11.96 3.14 -10.88
C CYS A 97 -11.11 4.24 -11.53
N TYR A 98 -11.75 5.20 -12.21
CA TYR A 98 -11.04 6.31 -12.84
C TYR A 98 -10.28 7.14 -11.82
N ARG A 99 -10.93 7.55 -10.72
CA ARG A 99 -10.28 8.29 -9.61
C ARG A 99 -9.09 7.53 -9.02
N HIS A 100 -9.21 6.21 -8.88
CA HIS A 100 -8.16 5.35 -8.35
C HIS A 100 -6.95 5.30 -9.29
N ILE A 101 -7.19 5.05 -10.59
CA ILE A 101 -6.14 5.02 -11.61
C ILE A 101 -5.47 6.41 -11.72
N GLU A 102 -6.24 7.49 -11.67
CA GLU A 102 -5.70 8.85 -11.67
C GLU A 102 -4.84 9.11 -10.43
N GLY A 103 -5.27 8.65 -9.25
CA GLY A 103 -4.50 8.72 -8.02
C GLY A 103 -3.16 7.98 -8.13
N LEU A 104 -3.17 6.75 -8.68
CA LEU A 104 -1.96 5.98 -8.93
C LEU A 104 -1.05 6.68 -9.94
N ALA A 105 -1.60 7.21 -11.04
CA ALA A 105 -0.82 7.92 -12.04
C ALA A 105 -0.14 9.17 -11.45
N LYS A 106 -0.84 9.94 -10.60
CA LYS A 106 -0.28 11.10 -9.90
C LYS A 106 0.83 10.68 -8.92
N LEU A 107 0.60 9.64 -8.13
CA LEU A 107 1.59 9.08 -7.20
C LEU A 107 2.84 8.63 -7.96
N HIS A 108 2.66 7.79 -8.98
CA HIS A 108 3.74 7.20 -9.73
C HIS A 108 4.49 8.25 -10.55
N GLY A 109 3.78 9.22 -11.11
CA GLY A 109 4.36 10.32 -11.87
C GLY A 109 5.24 11.23 -11.02
N LEU A 110 4.83 11.55 -9.79
CA LEU A 110 5.64 12.37 -8.89
C LEU A 110 6.99 11.72 -8.57
N TRP A 111 7.00 10.40 -8.41
CA TRP A 111 8.17 9.64 -7.97
C TRP A 111 8.91 8.94 -9.10
N TRP A 112 8.54 9.18 -10.36
CA TRP A 112 9.08 8.46 -11.51
C TRP A 112 10.57 8.72 -11.69
N ASP A 113 11.38 7.68 -11.46
CA ASP A 113 12.85 7.72 -11.44
C ASP A 113 13.44 8.85 -10.59
N ASP A 114 12.69 9.33 -9.59
CA ASP A 114 13.09 10.44 -8.73
C ASP A 114 14.25 10.05 -7.80
N ASP A 115 15.25 10.91 -7.63
CA ASP A 115 16.45 10.62 -6.83
C ASP A 115 16.13 10.42 -5.34
N ARG A 116 15.05 11.02 -4.84
CA ARG A 116 14.59 10.83 -3.46
C ARG A 116 14.18 9.40 -3.15
N LEU A 117 13.96 8.54 -4.17
CA LEU A 117 13.74 7.11 -3.96
C LEU A 117 14.92 6.41 -3.28
N GLU A 118 16.15 6.95 -3.40
CA GLU A 118 17.32 6.38 -2.73
C GLU A 118 17.22 6.40 -1.19
N ASP A 119 16.44 7.35 -0.63
CA ASP A 119 16.14 7.41 0.80
C ASP A 119 15.29 6.21 1.27
N PHE A 120 14.58 5.56 0.35
CA PHE A 120 13.62 4.49 0.62
C PHE A 120 14.19 3.11 0.27
N ALA A 121 14.81 3.02 -0.91
CA ALA A 121 15.48 1.83 -1.42
C ALA A 121 16.50 2.25 -2.49
N PRO A 122 17.81 2.21 -2.20
CA PRO A 122 18.84 2.59 -3.15
C PRO A 122 18.67 1.92 -4.52
N LYS A 123 18.75 2.69 -5.61
CA LYS A 123 18.60 2.20 -6.99
C LYS A 123 19.76 1.31 -7.46
N LYS A 124 20.79 1.12 -6.64
CA LYS A 124 22.07 0.49 -7.02
C LYS A 124 22.02 -1.02 -6.98
N LYS A 125 22.54 -1.67 -8.03
CA LYS A 125 22.68 -3.13 -8.15
C LYS A 125 23.30 -3.79 -6.91
N ASP A 126 24.34 -3.20 -6.33
CA ASP A 126 25.04 -3.78 -5.18
C ASP A 126 24.23 -3.75 -3.88
N TYR A 127 23.31 -2.78 -3.74
CA TYR A 127 22.38 -2.77 -2.61
C TYR A 127 21.44 -3.96 -2.71
N TRP A 128 20.80 -4.13 -3.87
CA TRP A 128 19.89 -5.24 -4.10
C TRP A 128 20.60 -6.59 -4.01
N ASN A 129 21.80 -6.76 -4.56
CA ASN A 129 22.57 -8.00 -4.41
C ASN A 129 22.92 -8.34 -2.95
N LYS A 130 23.08 -7.33 -2.08
CA LYS A 130 23.40 -7.54 -0.66
C LYS A 130 22.17 -7.80 0.21
N HIS A 131 21.02 -7.28 -0.19
CA HIS A 131 19.79 -7.31 0.62
C HIS A 131 18.68 -8.20 0.06
N PHE A 132 18.79 -8.61 -1.20
CA PHE A 132 17.90 -9.54 -1.87
C PHE A 132 18.68 -10.81 -2.22
N ASP A 133 18.38 -11.88 -1.50
CA ASP A 133 18.92 -13.21 -1.80
C ASP A 133 17.96 -13.89 -2.80
N TYR A 134 18.32 -13.84 -4.08
CA TYR A 134 17.50 -14.37 -5.16
C TYR A 134 17.16 -15.85 -4.97
N GLU A 135 18.14 -16.67 -4.56
CA GLU A 135 17.93 -18.11 -4.42
C GLU A 135 17.00 -18.40 -3.24
N LYS A 136 17.16 -17.67 -2.13
CA LYS A 136 16.27 -17.77 -0.97
C LYS A 136 14.86 -17.30 -1.31
N GLU A 137 14.68 -16.16 -1.97
CA GLU A 137 13.36 -15.65 -2.36
C GLU A 137 12.63 -16.62 -3.31
N VAL A 138 13.35 -17.19 -4.28
CA VAL A 138 12.80 -18.23 -5.15
C VAL A 138 12.33 -19.44 -4.33
N LYS A 139 13.16 -19.89 -3.37
CA LYS A 139 12.84 -21.04 -2.53
C LYS A 139 11.61 -20.77 -1.66
N ASP A 140 11.59 -19.65 -0.95
CA ASP A 140 10.51 -19.30 -0.03
C ASP A 140 9.17 -19.14 -0.76
N LEU A 141 9.17 -18.48 -1.93
CA LEU A 141 7.97 -18.34 -2.75
C LEU A 141 7.48 -19.68 -3.33
N LYS A 142 8.39 -20.57 -3.74
CA LYS A 142 8.04 -21.92 -4.19
C LYS A 142 7.38 -22.71 -3.07
N GLU A 143 7.94 -22.65 -1.86
CA GLU A 143 7.38 -23.32 -0.69
C GLU A 143 5.99 -22.77 -0.32
N ILE A 144 5.78 -21.45 -0.39
CA ILE A 144 4.46 -20.83 -0.17
C ILE A 144 3.44 -21.33 -1.21
N VAL A 145 3.80 -21.33 -2.49
CA VAL A 145 2.90 -21.78 -3.56
C VAL A 145 2.59 -23.27 -3.41
N GLU A 146 3.59 -24.11 -3.11
CA GLU A 146 3.41 -25.54 -2.86
C GLU A 146 2.46 -25.79 -1.69
N ASN A 147 2.68 -25.12 -0.55
CA ASN A 147 1.81 -25.21 0.62
C ASN A 147 0.38 -24.73 0.31
N PHE A 148 0.23 -23.65 -0.46
CA PHE A 148 -1.08 -23.18 -0.90
C PHE A 148 -1.78 -24.20 -1.80
N LEU A 149 -1.07 -24.77 -2.78
CA LEU A 149 -1.60 -25.79 -3.70
C LEU A 149 -2.02 -27.06 -2.94
N ASN A 150 -1.23 -27.49 -1.94
CA ASN A 150 -1.56 -28.61 -1.06
C ASN A 150 -2.81 -28.31 -0.21
N PHE A 151 -2.93 -27.09 0.33
CA PHE A 151 -4.08 -26.67 1.13
C PHE A 151 -5.38 -26.54 0.32
N ILE A 152 -5.30 -25.93 -0.87
CA ILE A 152 -6.46 -25.67 -1.72
C ILE A 152 -6.91 -26.93 -2.46
N GLY A 153 -5.98 -27.84 -2.76
CA GLY A 153 -6.22 -29.13 -3.41
C GLY A 153 -7.01 -29.00 -4.71
N ASN A 154 -8.08 -29.78 -4.83
CA ASN A 154 -8.94 -29.81 -6.02
C ASN A 154 -9.99 -28.68 -6.07
N ARG A 155 -9.97 -27.71 -5.14
CA ARG A 155 -10.90 -26.56 -5.15
C ARG A 155 -10.55 -25.53 -6.22
N ILE A 156 -9.39 -25.66 -6.87
CA ILE A 156 -9.01 -24.93 -8.08
C ILE A 156 -8.67 -25.88 -9.21
N SER A 157 -8.91 -25.45 -10.45
CA SER A 157 -8.73 -26.28 -11.64
C SER A 157 -7.24 -26.62 -11.87
N LYS A 158 -6.96 -27.79 -12.46
CA LYS A 158 -5.58 -28.16 -12.86
C LYS A 158 -4.92 -27.10 -13.77
N PRO A 159 -5.62 -26.49 -14.75
CA PRO A 159 -5.07 -25.35 -15.49
C PRO A 159 -4.65 -24.17 -14.60
N SER A 160 -5.45 -23.81 -13.59
CA SER A 160 -5.11 -22.74 -12.64
C SER A 160 -3.87 -23.08 -11.80
N GLN A 161 -3.74 -24.34 -11.36
CA GLN A 161 -2.54 -24.81 -10.64
C GLN A 161 -1.29 -24.73 -11.52
N HIS A 162 -1.40 -25.10 -12.79
CA HIS A 162 -0.31 -25.01 -13.76
C HIS A 162 0.10 -23.55 -14.02
N ILE A 163 -0.86 -22.65 -14.18
CA ILE A 163 -0.60 -21.21 -14.33
C ILE A 163 0.14 -20.66 -13.11
N LEU A 164 -0.33 -20.97 -11.90
CA LEU A 164 0.32 -20.53 -10.65
C LEU A 164 1.80 -20.97 -10.61
N ASN A 165 2.06 -22.26 -10.84
CA ASN A 165 3.43 -22.80 -10.83
C ASN A 165 4.34 -22.14 -11.89
N ASN A 166 3.86 -21.97 -13.12
CA ASN A 166 4.67 -21.39 -14.19
C ASN A 166 4.85 -19.88 -14.05
N SER A 167 3.85 -19.18 -13.52
CA SER A 167 3.89 -17.73 -13.34
C SER A 167 4.88 -17.30 -12.26
N LEU A 168 5.16 -18.18 -11.30
CA LEU A 168 6.05 -17.91 -10.17
C LEU A 168 7.49 -17.62 -10.63
N GLU A 169 8.05 -18.50 -11.46
CA GLU A 169 9.40 -18.33 -11.98
C GLU A 169 9.51 -17.09 -12.86
N PHE A 170 8.49 -16.82 -13.68
CA PHE A 170 8.43 -15.58 -14.47
C PHE A 170 8.41 -14.34 -13.56
N TYR A 171 7.57 -14.34 -12.53
CA TYR A 171 7.42 -13.22 -11.61
C TYR A 171 8.74 -12.92 -10.88
N ILE A 172 9.42 -13.93 -10.35
CA ILE A 172 10.67 -13.74 -9.61
C ILE A 172 11.78 -13.23 -10.53
N ASN A 173 11.91 -13.80 -11.74
CA ASN A 173 12.86 -13.32 -12.74
C ASN A 173 12.57 -11.86 -13.13
N TYR A 174 11.29 -11.51 -13.29
CA TYR A 174 10.88 -10.15 -13.61
C TYR A 174 11.20 -9.17 -12.48
N GLU A 175 10.91 -9.52 -11.22
CA GLU A 175 11.28 -8.71 -10.06
C GLU A 175 12.78 -8.46 -10.00
N TRP A 176 13.57 -9.52 -10.13
CA TRP A 176 15.02 -9.44 -10.10
C TRP A 176 15.57 -8.51 -11.19
N GLU A 177 15.12 -8.70 -12.43
CA GLU A 177 15.55 -7.86 -13.55
C GLU A 177 15.11 -6.40 -13.41
N CYS A 178 13.96 -6.13 -12.78
CA CYS A 178 13.53 -4.78 -12.47
C CYS A 178 14.48 -4.08 -11.48
N HIS A 179 14.82 -4.76 -10.37
CA HIS A 179 15.72 -4.21 -9.35
C HIS A 179 17.14 -4.03 -9.89
N LYS A 180 17.66 -5.03 -10.62
CA LYS A 180 18.99 -4.99 -11.24
C LYS A 180 19.15 -3.83 -12.23
N LYS A 181 18.10 -3.52 -12.99
CA LYS A 181 18.11 -2.39 -13.94
C LYS A 181 18.04 -1.04 -13.25
N GLY A 182 17.34 -0.93 -12.13
CA GLY A 182 17.29 0.30 -11.32
C GLY A 182 16.70 1.53 -12.05
N LYS A 183 15.87 1.31 -13.08
CA LYS A 183 15.26 2.36 -13.93
C LYS A 183 13.76 2.18 -14.03
N ASN A 184 13.03 3.19 -14.47
CA ASN A 184 11.56 3.25 -14.54
C ASN A 184 10.93 2.80 -13.22
N LEU A 185 11.52 3.21 -12.10
CA LEU A 185 11.05 2.90 -10.75
C LEU A 185 10.24 4.08 -10.21
N THR A 186 9.33 3.80 -9.32
CA THR A 186 8.53 4.81 -8.63
C THR A 186 8.16 4.31 -7.24
N LEU A 187 7.63 5.21 -6.41
CA LEU A 187 7.03 4.83 -5.14
C LEU A 187 5.69 4.16 -5.41
N ILE A 188 5.55 2.90 -4.98
CA ILE A 188 4.32 2.13 -5.08
C ILE A 188 3.68 1.96 -3.70
N HIS A 189 2.35 1.94 -3.64
CA HIS A 189 1.63 1.60 -2.41
C HIS A 189 1.81 0.12 -2.06
N ASN A 190 1.87 -0.74 -3.09
CA ASN A 190 2.04 -2.20 -3.03
C ASN A 190 0.88 -2.97 -2.38
N ASP A 191 -0.20 -2.26 -2.02
CA ASP A 191 -1.49 -2.81 -1.59
C ASP A 191 -2.61 -1.85 -2.02
N ALA A 192 -2.49 -1.34 -3.25
CA ALA A 192 -3.33 -0.31 -3.85
C ALA A 192 -4.71 -0.84 -4.28
N HIS A 193 -5.43 -1.55 -3.42
CA HIS A 193 -6.78 -1.99 -3.72
C HIS A 193 -7.82 -0.94 -3.28
N ALA A 194 -9.04 -0.97 -3.84
CA ALA A 194 -10.09 0.01 -3.53
C ALA A 194 -10.39 0.19 -2.04
N TRP A 195 -10.21 -0.85 -1.21
CA TRP A 195 -10.45 -0.77 0.24
C TRP A 195 -9.32 -0.11 1.04
N ASN A 196 -8.21 0.26 0.37
CA ASN A 196 -7.11 1.08 0.90
C ASN A 196 -7.11 2.47 0.24
N ALA A 197 -8.28 2.87 -0.30
CA ALA A 197 -8.51 4.19 -0.84
C ALA A 197 -9.78 4.79 -0.22
N LEU A 198 -9.74 6.10 0.01
CA LEU A 198 -10.85 6.92 0.47
C LEU A 198 -11.25 7.87 -0.66
N TYR A 199 -12.47 7.68 -1.16
CA TYR A 199 -13.05 8.43 -2.27
C TYR A 199 -13.88 9.59 -1.72
N PRO A 200 -13.90 10.75 -2.40
CA PRO A 200 -14.74 11.87 -1.99
C PRO A 200 -16.22 11.50 -2.15
N LYS A 201 -17.04 11.83 -1.15
CA LYS A 201 -18.50 11.68 -1.22
C LYS A 201 -19.11 12.63 -2.25
N ASP A 202 -20.34 12.34 -2.66
CA ASP A 202 -21.05 13.20 -3.61
C ASP A 202 -21.17 14.64 -3.09
N GLY A 203 -20.93 15.60 -3.99
CA GLY A 203 -20.92 17.03 -3.67
C GLY A 203 -19.69 17.52 -2.89
N VAL A 204 -18.76 16.64 -2.51
CA VAL A 204 -17.46 17.02 -1.96
C VAL A 204 -16.48 17.18 -3.12
N ASP A 205 -16.00 18.40 -3.33
CA ASP A 205 -14.79 18.60 -4.13
C ASP A 205 -13.61 18.04 -3.33
N GLY A 206 -12.94 17.04 -3.87
CA GLY A 206 -11.98 16.26 -3.11
C GLY A 206 -11.16 15.33 -3.97
N LYS A 207 -9.91 15.14 -3.57
CA LYS A 207 -9.01 14.17 -4.20
C LYS A 207 -9.19 12.81 -3.53
N LEU A 208 -8.81 11.73 -4.23
CA LEU A 208 -8.68 10.41 -3.61
C LEU A 208 -7.50 10.40 -2.63
N TYR A 209 -7.67 9.75 -1.48
CA TYR A 209 -6.58 9.50 -0.54
C TYR A 209 -6.28 8.01 -0.47
N PHE A 210 -5.02 7.64 -0.69
CA PHE A 210 -4.55 6.30 -0.32
C PHE A 210 -4.25 6.24 1.18
N CYS A 211 -4.60 5.13 1.81
CA CYS A 211 -4.36 4.87 3.22
C CYS A 211 -3.81 3.46 3.39
N ASP A 212 -3.25 3.17 4.57
CA ASP A 212 -2.59 1.89 4.86
C ASP A 212 -1.28 1.68 4.07
N TRP A 213 -0.31 2.57 4.32
CA TRP A 213 0.99 2.55 3.63
C TRP A 213 1.96 1.50 4.21
N GLN A 214 1.47 0.40 4.78
CA GLN A 214 2.31 -0.64 5.41
C GLN A 214 3.23 -1.35 4.42
N THR A 215 2.77 -1.53 3.19
CA THR A 215 3.48 -2.29 2.14
C THR A 215 4.29 -1.42 1.20
N VAL A 216 4.27 -0.09 1.38
CA VAL A 216 4.87 0.90 0.48
C VAL A 216 6.28 0.50 0.05
N ASN A 217 6.61 0.62 -1.23
CA ASN A 217 7.93 0.19 -1.72
C ASN A 217 8.35 0.96 -2.96
N VAL A 218 9.56 0.70 -3.44
CA VAL A 218 10.06 1.22 -4.72
C VAL A 218 10.02 0.10 -5.74
N PHE A 219 9.20 0.25 -6.78
CA PHE A 219 9.10 -0.73 -7.85
C PHE A 219 8.47 -0.11 -9.11
N LYS A 220 8.10 -0.93 -10.09
CA LYS A 220 7.32 -0.50 -11.26
C LYS A 220 5.91 -0.10 -10.84
N GLY A 221 5.46 1.10 -11.23
CA GLY A 221 4.10 1.59 -10.95
C GLY A 221 3.00 0.64 -11.43
N MET A 222 3.25 -0.10 -12.52
CA MET A 222 2.33 -1.11 -13.05
C MET A 222 1.91 -2.17 -12.01
N ARG A 223 2.72 -2.41 -10.97
CA ARG A 223 2.38 -3.35 -9.90
C ARG A 223 1.11 -2.96 -9.15
N ASP A 224 0.98 -1.69 -8.77
CA ASP A 224 -0.24 -1.21 -8.10
C ASP A 224 -1.45 -1.32 -9.02
N LEU A 225 -1.29 -0.95 -10.30
CA LEU A 225 -2.38 -1.00 -11.28
C LEU A 225 -2.83 -2.45 -11.55
N ALA A 226 -1.88 -3.35 -11.78
CA ALA A 226 -2.17 -4.77 -12.00
C ALA A 226 -2.84 -5.41 -10.79
N TYR A 227 -2.40 -5.06 -9.58
CA TYR A 227 -3.00 -5.54 -8.33
C TYR A 227 -4.44 -5.01 -8.16
N PHE A 228 -4.65 -3.71 -8.36
CA PHE A 228 -5.99 -3.10 -8.34
C PHE A 228 -6.94 -3.79 -9.32
N MET A 229 -6.55 -3.93 -10.59
CA MET A 229 -7.34 -4.60 -11.63
C MET A 229 -7.59 -6.08 -11.30
N GLY A 230 -6.57 -6.76 -10.79
CA GLY A 230 -6.61 -8.17 -10.41
C GLY A 230 -7.57 -8.48 -9.26
N ILE A 231 -7.78 -7.53 -8.34
CA ILE A 231 -8.75 -7.67 -7.25
C ILE A 231 -10.16 -7.25 -7.69
N HIS A 232 -10.29 -6.13 -8.40
CA HIS A 232 -11.58 -5.46 -8.54
C HIS A 232 -12.32 -5.74 -9.85
N TRP A 233 -11.62 -6.14 -10.91
CA TRP A 233 -12.26 -6.32 -12.21
C TRP A 233 -12.62 -7.78 -12.42
N HIS A 234 -13.88 -8.06 -12.78
CA HIS A 234 -14.23 -9.39 -13.28
C HIS A 234 -13.50 -9.69 -14.60
N PRO A 235 -13.26 -10.97 -14.95
CA PRO A 235 -12.49 -11.35 -16.14
C PRO A 235 -12.95 -10.69 -17.43
N GLU A 236 -14.25 -10.39 -17.58
CA GLU A 236 -14.83 -9.75 -18.75
C GLU A 236 -14.33 -8.32 -18.95
N ARG A 237 -14.00 -7.62 -17.87
CA ARG A 237 -13.48 -6.25 -17.88
C ARG A 237 -11.96 -6.18 -18.11
N ARG A 238 -11.25 -7.31 -18.02
CA ARG A 238 -9.78 -7.38 -18.22
C ARG A 238 -9.37 -7.71 -19.66
N LYS A 239 -10.33 -7.80 -20.59
CA LYS A 239 -10.11 -8.15 -22.00
C LYS A 239 -9.66 -6.97 -22.83
#